data_AF-A0A9P1CV65-F1
#
_entry.id   AF-A0A9P1CV65-F1
#
_cell.length_a   1.000
_cell.length_b   1.000
_cell.length_c   1.000
_cell.angle_alpha   90.00
_cell.angle_beta   90.00
_cell.angle_gamma   90.00
#
_symmetry.space_group_name_H-M   'P 1'
#
loop_
_entity.id
_entity.type
_entity.pdbx_description
1 polymer ?
#
loop_
_entity_poly.entity_id
_entity_poly.type
_entity_poly.pdbx_seq_one_letter_code
_entity_poly.pdbx_strand_id
1 'polypeptide(L)'
;MHVCNLGILQTLNGSLTSLLCEKGFFGGGKLEDQLRELSSRFRSWARVHQFQHSQGYITVGMLHMTDGFPALTCKAWNGQVLLTFLDSCASILFQQYPEEETELASLASRAMVCWFDRLARYGRYLTEIEAKDISKFGFTFLTLYQKLGYFSIIHNCGRWKLLPKHHPFRHVNEDMLSMRVNYRYVHTFKDEDNVGVLKKLAERVTKGDIMEYRVLCRFLLRLASWQPS
;
A
#
# COMPACT_ATOMS: atom_id res chain seq x y z
N MET A 1 -5.30 -4.76 7.91
CA MET A 1 -4.30 -5.15 6.89
C MET A 1 -4.82 -5.00 5.46
N HIS A 2 -5.88 -5.71 5.04
CA HIS A 2 -6.35 -5.68 3.64
C HIS A 2 -6.94 -4.34 3.16
N VAL A 3 -7.45 -3.54 4.10
CA VAL A 3 -7.97 -2.19 3.83
C VAL A 3 -6.82 -1.24 3.47
N CYS A 4 -5.87 -1.08 4.38
CA CYS A 4 -4.78 -0.12 4.24
C CYS A 4 -3.56 -0.74 3.53
N ASN A 5 -2.77 -1.60 4.19
CA ASN A 5 -1.50 -2.12 3.69
C ASN A 5 -1.56 -2.88 2.36
N LEU A 6 -2.57 -3.74 2.18
CA LEU A 6 -2.75 -4.55 0.96
C LEU A 6 -3.90 -4.00 0.10
N GLY A 7 -4.21 -2.72 0.26
CA GLY A 7 -5.28 -2.04 -0.45
C GLY A 7 -4.82 -0.66 -0.86
N ILE A 8 -5.23 0.34 -0.08
CA ILE A 8 -4.91 1.76 -0.33
C ILE A 8 -3.41 1.98 -0.56
N LEU A 9 -2.55 1.31 0.22
CA LEU A 9 -1.11 1.51 0.14
C LEU A 9 -0.51 0.98 -1.17
N GLN A 10 -1.06 -0.08 -1.75
CA GLN A 10 -0.59 -0.61 -3.04
C GLN A 10 -0.91 0.37 -4.18
N THR A 11 -2.12 0.95 -4.18
CA THR A 11 -2.48 1.99 -5.16
C THR A 11 -1.70 3.27 -4.92
N LEU A 12 -1.58 3.74 -3.68
CA LEU A 12 -0.81 4.94 -3.36
C LEU A 12 0.65 4.83 -3.80
N ASN A 13 1.32 3.71 -3.47
CA ASN A 13 2.70 3.47 -3.88
C ASN A 13 2.83 3.34 -5.41
N GLY A 14 1.85 2.71 -6.07
CA GLY A 14 1.78 2.62 -7.52
C GLY A 14 1.70 3.99 -8.17
N SER A 15 0.72 4.79 -7.77
CA SER A 15 0.49 6.14 -8.28
C SER A 15 1.69 7.06 -8.05
N LEU A 16 2.30 7.04 -6.86
CA LEU A 16 3.52 7.80 -6.57
C LEU A 16 4.70 7.35 -7.45
N THR A 17 4.89 6.04 -7.60
CA THR A 17 5.95 5.50 -8.45
C THR A 17 5.76 5.95 -9.90
N SER A 18 4.55 5.83 -10.43
CA SER A 18 4.22 6.28 -11.79
C SER A 18 4.43 7.79 -11.96
N LEU A 19 3.98 8.62 -11.01
CA LEU A 19 4.20 10.07 -11.05
C LEU A 19 5.70 10.41 -11.10
N LEU A 20 6.50 9.82 -10.21
CA LEU A 20 7.93 10.07 -10.13
C LEU A 20 8.67 9.60 -11.39
N CYS A 21 8.30 8.45 -11.94
CA CYS A 21 8.84 7.93 -13.20
C CYS A 21 8.49 8.85 -14.38
N GLU A 22 7.24 9.29 -14.50
CA GLU A 22 6.78 10.17 -15.57
C GLU A 22 7.46 11.54 -15.54
N LYS A 23 7.68 12.09 -14.34
CA LYS A 23 8.43 13.33 -14.15
C LYS A 23 9.96 13.14 -14.27
N GLY A 24 10.44 11.94 -14.61
CA GLY A 24 11.86 11.66 -14.82
C GLY A 24 12.72 11.69 -13.56
N PHE A 25 12.12 11.57 -12.36
CA PHE A 25 12.83 11.67 -11.08
C PHE A 25 13.91 10.59 -10.91
N PHE A 26 13.67 9.40 -11.49
CA PHE A 26 14.59 8.28 -11.51
C PHE A 26 15.38 8.19 -12.84
N GLY A 27 15.54 9.31 -13.53
CA GLY A 27 16.17 9.39 -14.86
C GLY A 27 15.17 9.26 -16.00
N GLY A 28 15.65 9.43 -17.23
CA GLY A 28 14.88 9.19 -18.46
C GLY A 28 15.04 7.77 -19.00
N GLY A 29 14.20 7.39 -19.95
CA GLY A 29 14.30 6.11 -20.67
C GLY A 29 13.11 5.19 -20.46
N LYS A 30 13.35 3.88 -20.55
CA LYS A 30 12.31 2.85 -20.39
C LYS A 30 11.92 2.74 -18.92
N LEU A 31 10.64 2.44 -18.66
CA LEU A 31 10.12 2.22 -17.31
C LEU A 31 10.93 1.19 -16.51
N GLU A 32 11.43 0.13 -17.16
CA GLU A 32 12.25 -0.88 -16.50
C GLU A 32 13.54 -0.29 -15.89
N ASP A 33 14.22 0.60 -16.62
CA ASP A 33 15.45 1.24 -16.15
C ASP A 33 15.16 2.18 -14.98
N GLN A 34 14.07 2.93 -15.07
CA GLN A 34 13.62 3.81 -13.98
C GLN A 34 13.25 3.02 -12.71
N LEU A 35 12.57 1.87 -12.84
CA LEU A 35 12.22 1.02 -11.70
C LEU A 35 13.45 0.34 -11.08
N ARG A 36 14.46 0.02 -11.90
CA ARG A 36 15.76 -0.47 -11.43
C ARG A 36 16.49 0.60 -10.62
N GLU A 37 16.49 1.84 -11.10
CA GLU A 37 17.08 2.98 -10.39
C GLU A 37 16.32 3.29 -9.09
N LEU A 38 14.98 3.32 -9.12
CA LEU A 38 14.14 3.44 -7.93
C LEU A 38 14.53 2.39 -6.89
N SER A 39 14.66 1.13 -7.30
CA SER A 39 15.03 0.03 -6.41
C SER A 39 16.42 0.20 -5.81
N SER A 40 17.38 0.68 -6.60
CA SER A 40 18.75 0.96 -6.16
C SER A 40 18.78 2.07 -5.11
N ARG A 41 18.09 3.18 -5.38
CA ARG A 41 17.96 4.31 -4.44
C ARG A 41 17.23 3.91 -3.17
N PHE A 42 16.11 3.19 -3.29
CA PHE A 42 15.33 2.71 -2.15
C PHE A 42 16.18 1.84 -1.20
N ARG A 43 16.94 0.87 -1.74
CA ARG A 43 17.80 -0.01 -0.94
C ARG A 43 18.92 0.76 -0.24
N SER A 44 19.54 1.70 -0.96
CA SER A 44 20.59 2.54 -0.40
C SER A 44 20.04 3.42 0.72
N TRP A 45 18.88 4.05 0.49
CA TRP A 45 18.17 4.84 1.48
C TRP A 45 17.79 4.02 2.72
N ALA A 46 17.21 2.84 2.52
CA ALA A 46 16.79 1.96 3.62
C ALA A 46 17.98 1.49 4.46
N ARG A 47 19.14 1.22 3.84
CA ARG A 47 20.38 0.89 4.55
C ARG A 47 20.86 2.05 5.42
N VAL A 48 20.88 3.27 4.88
CA VAL A 48 21.30 4.47 5.62
C VAL A 48 20.39 4.74 6.82
N HIS A 49 19.08 4.54 6.67
CA HIS A 49 18.08 4.76 7.71
C HIS A 49 17.83 3.52 8.59
N GLN A 50 18.59 2.45 8.39
CA GLN A 50 18.50 1.18 9.14
C GLN A 50 17.10 0.53 9.11
N PHE A 51 16.35 0.73 8.04
CA PHE A 51 15.07 0.03 7.84
C PHE A 51 15.31 -1.40 7.36
N GLN A 52 14.77 -2.36 8.11
CA GLN A 52 14.72 -3.76 7.66
C GLN A 52 13.58 -3.95 6.66
N HIS A 53 13.90 -4.48 5.48
CA HIS A 53 12.90 -4.84 4.47
C HIS A 53 13.36 -6.07 3.67
N SER A 54 12.39 -6.80 3.10
CA SER A 54 12.67 -7.96 2.24
C SER A 54 12.33 -7.70 0.76
N GLN A 55 12.17 -6.43 0.39
CA GLN A 55 11.69 -6.04 -0.94
C GLN A 55 12.77 -6.34 -2.00
N GLY A 56 12.40 -7.17 -2.98
CA GLY A 56 13.20 -7.42 -4.18
C GLY A 56 13.37 -6.15 -5.04
N TYR A 57 14.03 -6.29 -6.18
CA TYR A 57 13.97 -5.23 -7.19
C TYR A 57 12.51 -5.08 -7.65
N ILE A 58 12.03 -3.85 -7.70
CA ILE A 58 10.72 -3.52 -8.25
C ILE A 58 10.85 -3.67 -9.77
N THR A 59 10.01 -4.54 -10.34
CA THR A 59 9.97 -4.81 -11.78
C THR A 59 8.66 -4.30 -12.36
N VAL A 60 8.60 -4.18 -13.68
CA VAL A 60 7.36 -3.82 -14.40
C VAL A 60 6.21 -4.78 -14.04
N GLY A 61 6.52 -6.08 -13.85
CA GLY A 61 5.53 -7.07 -13.45
C GLY A 61 4.94 -6.86 -12.05
N MET A 62 5.51 -5.99 -11.21
CA MET A 62 4.97 -5.63 -9.89
C MET A 62 4.11 -4.37 -9.93
N LEU A 63 4.28 -3.52 -10.95
CA LEU A 63 3.52 -2.30 -11.15
C LEU A 63 2.40 -2.57 -12.15
N HIS A 64 1.24 -2.96 -11.64
CA HIS A 64 0.09 -3.33 -12.45
C HIS A 64 -0.73 -2.09 -12.83
N MET A 65 -1.31 -2.10 -14.04
CA MET A 65 -2.26 -1.07 -14.49
C MET A 65 -3.68 -1.66 -14.44
N THR A 66 -4.28 -1.73 -13.25
CA THR A 66 -5.62 -2.30 -13.07
C THR A 66 -6.69 -1.26 -13.40
N ASP A 67 -7.44 -1.51 -14.48
CA ASP A 67 -8.41 -0.57 -15.06
C ASP A 67 -7.76 0.78 -15.44
N GLY A 68 -6.51 0.73 -15.90
CA GLY A 68 -5.73 1.93 -16.25
C GLY A 68 -5.08 2.65 -15.06
N PHE A 69 -5.25 2.17 -13.83
CA PHE A 69 -4.65 2.77 -12.64
C PHE A 69 -3.46 1.99 -12.10
N PRO A 70 -2.35 2.65 -11.74
CA PRO A 70 -1.16 2.00 -11.22
C PRO A 70 -1.38 1.45 -9.80
N ALA A 71 -0.95 0.21 -9.59
CA ALA A 71 -0.92 -0.45 -8.29
C ALA A 71 0.39 -1.24 -8.15
N LEU A 72 1.13 -0.98 -7.07
CA LEU A 72 2.40 -1.63 -6.82
C LEU A 72 2.24 -2.77 -5.81
N THR A 73 2.40 -4.00 -6.27
CA THR A 73 2.34 -5.19 -5.43
C THR A 73 3.57 -5.24 -4.52
N CYS A 74 3.33 -5.15 -3.22
CA CYS A 74 4.37 -5.28 -2.19
C CYS A 74 3.81 -6.00 -0.97
N LYS A 75 4.72 -6.63 -0.20
CA LYS A 75 4.36 -7.14 1.14
C LYS A 75 3.96 -5.97 2.01
N ALA A 76 3.00 -6.19 2.91
CA ALA A 76 2.40 -5.13 3.70
C ALA A 76 3.39 -4.26 4.49
N TRP A 77 4.38 -4.87 5.14
CA TRP A 77 5.46 -4.13 5.84
C TRP A 77 6.36 -3.37 4.85
N ASN A 78 6.82 -4.05 3.79
CA ASN A 78 7.67 -3.42 2.77
C ASN A 78 6.97 -2.24 2.09
N GLY A 79 5.65 -2.29 1.93
CA GLY A 79 4.86 -1.19 1.38
C GLY A 79 4.88 0.05 2.26
N GLN A 80 4.94 -0.09 3.60
CA GLN A 80 5.06 1.04 4.52
C GLN A 80 6.46 1.67 4.40
N VAL A 81 7.51 0.85 4.44
CA VAL A 81 8.90 1.32 4.31
C VAL A 81 9.12 2.01 2.97
N LEU A 82 8.57 1.44 1.89
CA LEU A 82 8.61 2.04 0.56
C LEU A 82 7.87 3.36 0.51
N LEU A 83 6.70 3.48 1.13
CA LEU A 83 5.95 4.73 1.18
C LEU A 83 6.79 5.85 1.84
N THR A 84 7.49 5.58 2.95
CA THR A 84 8.35 6.58 3.61
C THR A 84 9.47 7.08 2.68
N PHE A 85 10.04 6.20 1.87
CA PHE A 85 10.98 6.60 0.83
C PHE A 85 10.31 7.44 -0.27
N LEU A 86 9.19 6.97 -0.82
CA LEU A 86 8.47 7.66 -1.90
C LEU A 86 7.94 9.03 -1.47
N ASP A 87 7.53 9.17 -0.22
CA ASP A 87 7.13 10.43 0.41
C ASP A 87 8.29 11.44 0.46
N SER A 88 9.51 10.98 0.74
CA SER A 88 10.71 11.82 0.65
C SER A 88 10.98 12.25 -0.80
N CYS A 89 10.84 11.34 -1.76
CA CYS A 89 10.98 11.63 -3.19
C CYS A 89 9.91 12.60 -3.70
N ALA A 90 8.65 12.42 -3.31
CA ALA A 90 7.53 13.28 -3.68
C ALA A 90 7.70 14.71 -3.14
N SER A 91 8.21 14.84 -1.90
CA SER A 91 8.54 16.14 -1.33
C SER A 91 9.62 16.88 -2.13
N ILE A 92 10.68 16.19 -2.55
CA ILE A 92 11.73 16.76 -3.41
C ILE A 92 11.16 17.13 -4.79
N LEU A 93 10.34 16.25 -5.38
CA LEU A 93 9.71 16.50 -6.68
C LEU A 93 8.85 17.77 -6.64
N PHE A 94 8.02 17.93 -5.60
CA PHE A 94 7.19 19.14 -5.43
C PHE A 94 8.03 20.40 -5.29
N GLN A 95 9.16 20.34 -4.58
CA GLN A 95 10.08 21.50 -4.47
C GLN A 95 10.68 21.90 -5.82
N GLN A 96 10.93 20.93 -6.71
CA GLN A 96 11.47 21.18 -8.04
C GLN A 96 10.40 21.62 -9.05
N TYR A 97 9.21 21.04 -8.94
CA TYR A 97 8.09 21.26 -9.86
C TYR A 97 6.81 21.47 -9.05
N PRO A 98 6.54 22.69 -8.55
CA PRO A 98 5.39 22.97 -7.70
C PRO A 98 4.10 23.03 -8.53
N GLU A 99 3.56 21.86 -8.86
CA GLU A 99 2.28 21.68 -9.53
C GLU A 99 1.24 21.12 -8.56
N GLU A 100 -0.04 21.39 -8.81
CA GLU A 100 -1.16 20.93 -7.97
C GLU A 100 -1.10 19.42 -7.68
N GLU A 101 -0.84 18.60 -8.70
CA GLU A 101 -0.73 17.16 -8.53
C GLU A 101 0.41 16.76 -7.59
N THR A 102 1.60 17.35 -7.79
CA THR A 102 2.79 17.03 -6.99
C THR A 102 2.64 17.50 -5.55
N GLU A 103 1.97 18.63 -5.32
CA GLU A 103 1.63 19.14 -3.99
C GLU A 103 0.69 18.16 -3.27
N LEU A 104 -0.43 17.81 -3.92
CA LEU A 104 -1.41 16.90 -3.35
C LEU A 104 -0.81 15.51 -3.08
N ALA A 105 0.00 14.99 -4.00
CA ALA A 105 0.68 13.70 -3.84
C ALA A 105 1.69 13.72 -2.68
N SER A 106 2.49 14.78 -2.57
CA SER A 106 3.43 14.99 -1.47
C SER A 106 2.70 15.08 -0.13
N LEU A 107 1.66 15.91 -0.01
CA LEU A 107 0.88 16.06 1.22
C LEU A 107 0.14 14.77 1.60
N ALA A 108 -0.47 14.07 0.63
CA ALA A 108 -1.20 12.83 0.88
C ALA A 108 -0.26 11.72 1.36
N SER A 109 0.89 11.55 0.69
CA SER A 109 1.90 10.56 1.11
C SER A 109 2.44 10.88 2.51
N ARG A 110 2.74 12.15 2.79
CA ARG A 110 3.17 12.61 4.13
C ARG A 110 2.13 12.33 5.21
N ALA A 111 0.86 12.61 4.95
CA ALA A 111 -0.22 12.32 5.89
C ALA A 111 -0.31 10.82 6.22
N MET A 112 -0.19 9.96 5.21
CA MET A 112 -0.20 8.51 5.41
C MET A 112 1.06 8.00 6.15
N VAL A 113 2.24 8.57 5.88
CA VAL A 113 3.47 8.25 6.63
C VAL A 113 3.34 8.67 8.09
N CYS A 114 2.86 9.88 8.37
CA CYS A 114 2.61 10.34 9.74
C CYS A 114 1.58 9.45 10.46
N TRP A 115 0.53 9.01 9.77
CA TRP A 115 -0.45 8.07 10.32
C TRP A 115 0.22 6.76 10.77
N PHE A 116 1.06 6.15 9.92
CA PHE A 116 1.80 4.94 10.28
C PHE A 116 2.84 5.17 11.39
N ASP A 117 3.53 6.30 11.39
CA ASP A 117 4.47 6.67 12.46
C ASP A 117 3.76 6.76 13.82
N ARG A 118 2.60 7.42 13.88
CA ARG A 118 1.80 7.49 15.13
C ARG A 118 1.30 6.14 15.60
N LEU A 119 0.79 5.32 14.67
CA LEU A 119 0.40 3.94 15.01
C LEU A 119 1.57 3.11 15.58
N ALA A 120 2.79 3.38 15.11
CA ALA A 120 3.99 2.67 15.56
C ALA A 120 4.51 3.14 16.92
N ARG A 121 4.37 4.43 17.22
CA ARG A 121 4.87 5.03 18.47
C ARG A 121 3.91 4.85 19.64
N TYR A 122 2.61 4.91 19.39
CA TYR A 122 1.61 4.86 20.46
C TYR A 122 1.30 3.44 20.89
N GLY A 123 0.88 3.32 22.16
CA GLY A 123 0.52 2.04 22.77
C GLY A 123 -0.78 1.45 22.22
N ARG A 124 -1.16 0.29 22.79
CA ARG A 124 -2.41 -0.41 22.43
C ARG A 124 -3.66 0.40 22.79
N TYR A 125 -3.65 1.00 23.97
CA TYR A 125 -4.72 1.85 24.47
C TYR A 125 -4.27 3.29 24.35
N LEU A 126 -5.07 4.09 23.64
CA LEU A 126 -4.75 5.46 23.29
C LEU A 126 -5.33 6.41 24.34
N THR A 127 -4.58 7.46 24.66
CA THR A 127 -5.17 8.65 25.25
C THR A 127 -6.08 9.35 24.23
N GLU A 128 -6.96 10.22 24.70
CA GLU A 128 -7.81 11.02 23.80
C GLU A 128 -6.97 11.88 22.84
N ILE A 129 -5.83 12.40 23.31
CA ILE A 129 -4.92 13.22 22.52
C ILE A 129 -4.27 12.38 21.41
N GLU A 130 -3.76 11.19 21.75
CA GLU A 130 -3.15 10.28 20.77
C GLU A 130 -4.16 9.78 19.72
N ALA A 131 -5.39 9.47 20.15
CA ALA A 131 -6.46 9.08 19.24
C ALA A 131 -6.81 10.20 18.25
N LYS A 132 -6.92 11.45 18.75
CA LYS A 132 -7.13 12.64 17.90
C LYS A 132 -5.96 12.86 16.95
N ASP A 133 -4.71 12.69 17.40
CA ASP A 133 -3.54 12.90 16.55
C ASP A 133 -3.45 11.87 15.41
N ILE A 134 -3.65 10.57 15.70
CA ILE A 134 -3.70 9.54 14.64
C ILE A 134 -4.81 9.87 13.64
N SER A 135 -6.05 10.04 14.11
CA SER A 135 -7.20 10.19 13.23
C SER A 135 -7.15 11.50 12.43
N LYS A 136 -6.52 12.56 12.94
CA LYS A 136 -6.25 13.79 12.18
C LYS A 136 -5.47 13.48 10.90
N PHE A 137 -4.39 12.71 10.97
CA PHE A 137 -3.62 12.33 9.78
C PHE A 137 -4.41 11.41 8.85
N GLY A 138 -5.19 10.48 9.40
CA GLY A 138 -6.04 9.58 8.62
C GLY A 138 -7.11 10.32 7.81
N PHE A 139 -7.82 11.27 8.43
CA PHE A 139 -8.81 12.10 7.74
C PHE A 139 -8.15 13.09 6.75
N THR A 140 -6.99 13.64 7.11
CA THR A 140 -6.23 14.52 6.21
C THR A 140 -5.84 13.76 4.94
N PHE A 141 -5.33 12.52 5.07
CA PHE A 141 -5.06 11.65 3.93
C PHE A 141 -6.31 11.43 3.07
N LEU A 142 -7.46 11.09 3.68
CA LEU A 142 -8.70 10.86 2.95
C LEU A 142 -9.13 12.09 2.14
N THR A 143 -9.08 13.28 2.73
CA THR A 143 -9.42 14.54 2.04
C THR A 143 -8.46 14.82 0.88
N LEU A 144 -7.15 14.66 1.09
CA LEU A 144 -6.15 14.92 0.03
C LEU A 144 -6.25 13.90 -1.10
N TYR A 145 -6.44 12.62 -0.77
CA TYR A 145 -6.57 11.57 -1.77
C TYR A 145 -7.90 11.68 -2.55
N GLN A 146 -8.97 12.19 -1.94
CA GLN A 146 -10.19 12.56 -2.65
C GLN A 146 -9.93 13.64 -3.70
N LYS A 147 -9.15 14.68 -3.36
CA LYS A 147 -8.74 15.72 -4.32
C LYS A 147 -7.91 15.14 -5.47
N LEU A 148 -6.97 14.23 -5.19
CA LEU A 148 -6.21 13.50 -6.23
C LEU A 148 -7.13 12.67 -7.14
N GLY A 149 -8.17 12.05 -6.58
CA GLY A 149 -9.20 11.35 -7.36
C GLY A 149 -9.96 12.29 -8.31
N TYR A 150 -10.36 13.47 -7.83
CA TYR A 150 -10.96 14.49 -8.70
C TYR A 150 -10.00 15.01 -9.76
N PHE A 151 -8.74 15.25 -9.39
CA PHE A 151 -7.68 15.63 -10.33
C PHE A 151 -7.57 14.61 -11.47
N SER A 152 -7.57 13.31 -11.16
CA SER A 152 -7.52 12.24 -12.16
C SER A 152 -8.66 12.31 -13.17
N ILE A 153 -9.87 12.64 -12.71
CA ILE A 153 -11.06 12.75 -13.57
C ILE A 153 -10.98 14.00 -14.43
N ILE A 154 -10.67 15.15 -13.82
CA ILE A 154 -10.63 16.46 -14.51
C ILE A 154 -9.56 16.48 -15.59
N HIS A 155 -8.37 15.94 -15.29
CA HIS A 155 -7.23 15.92 -16.21
C HIS A 155 -7.17 14.65 -17.08
N ASN A 156 -8.17 13.77 -16.96
CA ASN A 156 -8.22 12.48 -17.65
C ASN A 156 -6.91 11.68 -17.51
N CYS A 157 -6.29 11.74 -16.31
CA CYS A 157 -5.09 10.99 -16.00
C CYS A 157 -5.45 9.79 -15.12
N GLY A 158 -5.22 8.57 -15.60
CA GLY A 158 -5.54 7.33 -14.89
C GLY A 158 -4.61 7.03 -13.72
N ARG A 159 -4.34 7.99 -12.83
CA ARG A 159 -3.29 7.85 -11.80
C ARG A 159 -3.83 7.58 -10.41
N TRP A 160 -4.85 8.30 -9.96
CA TRP A 160 -5.34 8.24 -8.57
C TRP A 160 -6.73 7.60 -8.49
N LYS A 161 -6.77 6.30 -8.21
CA LYS A 161 -8.02 5.54 -8.12
C LYS A 161 -8.67 5.68 -6.74
N LEU A 162 -9.92 6.13 -6.69
CA LEU A 162 -10.75 6.03 -5.49
C LEU A 162 -11.26 4.59 -5.32
N LEU A 163 -10.70 3.90 -4.33
CA LEU A 163 -11.11 2.54 -3.96
C LEU A 163 -12.29 2.56 -2.97
N PRO A 164 -13.19 1.57 -3.02
CA PRO A 164 -14.16 1.34 -1.94
C PRO A 164 -13.51 1.18 -0.57
N LYS A 165 -12.26 0.71 -0.51
CA LYS A 165 -11.45 0.53 0.71
C LYS A 165 -11.19 1.84 1.48
N HIS A 166 -11.34 3.02 0.87
CA HIS A 166 -11.23 4.30 1.59
C HIS A 166 -12.34 4.47 2.64
N HIS A 167 -13.53 3.92 2.39
CA HIS A 167 -14.65 3.96 3.32
C HIS A 167 -14.39 3.19 4.64
N PRO A 168 -14.00 1.90 4.64
CA PRO A 168 -13.61 1.23 5.87
C PRO A 168 -12.34 1.83 6.50
N PHE A 169 -11.44 2.46 5.73
CA PHE A 169 -10.32 3.21 6.33
C PHE A 169 -10.80 4.43 7.12
N ARG A 170 -11.85 5.12 6.66
CA ARG A 170 -12.53 6.17 7.44
C ARG A 170 -13.04 5.61 8.77
N HIS A 171 -13.77 4.49 8.73
CA HIS A 171 -14.28 3.85 9.93
C HIS A 171 -13.18 3.41 10.90
N VAL A 172 -12.04 2.91 10.40
CA VAL A 172 -10.87 2.63 11.27
C VAL A 172 -10.45 3.87 12.06
N ASN A 173 -10.47 5.07 11.46
CA ASN A 173 -10.12 6.30 12.16
C ASN A 173 -11.22 6.77 13.13
N GLU A 174 -12.49 6.56 12.79
CA GLU A 174 -13.64 6.83 13.67
C GLU A 174 -13.66 5.90 14.89
N ASP A 175 -13.37 4.61 14.68
CA ASP A 175 -13.27 3.59 15.73
C ASP A 175 -12.08 3.85 16.67
N MET A 176 -10.93 4.27 16.13
CA MET A 176 -9.79 4.67 16.98
C MET A 176 -10.13 5.88 17.86
N LEU A 177 -10.94 6.83 17.38
CA LEU A 177 -11.42 7.96 18.18
C LEU A 177 -12.38 7.53 19.29
N SER A 178 -13.35 6.67 18.96
CA SER A 178 -14.41 6.27 19.89
C SER A 178 -13.94 5.23 20.90
N MET A 179 -13.27 4.18 20.43
CA MET A 179 -12.85 3.04 21.25
C MET A 179 -11.48 3.26 21.90
N ARG A 180 -10.68 4.21 21.40
CA ARG A 180 -9.31 4.49 21.88
C ARG A 180 -8.41 3.25 21.86
N VAL A 181 -8.60 2.38 20.86
CA VAL A 181 -7.77 1.19 20.63
C VAL A 181 -6.95 1.40 19.36
N ASN A 182 -5.64 1.26 19.46
CA ASN A 182 -4.74 1.41 18.33
C ASN A 182 -4.90 0.25 17.33
N TYR A 183 -5.23 0.59 16.08
CA TYR A 183 -5.44 -0.35 14.98
C TYR A 183 -4.27 -1.32 14.74
N ARG A 184 -3.04 -0.89 15.02
CA ARG A 184 -1.85 -1.73 14.89
C ARG A 184 -1.96 -3.02 15.71
N TYR A 185 -2.64 -3.00 16.84
CA TYR A 185 -2.71 -4.18 17.72
C TYR A 185 -3.83 -5.16 17.36
N VAL A 186 -4.64 -4.84 16.35
CA VAL A 186 -5.74 -5.69 15.86
C VAL A 186 -5.54 -6.14 14.41
N HIS A 187 -4.37 -5.90 13.83
CA HIS A 187 -4.04 -6.41 12.50
C HIS A 187 -3.74 -7.92 12.53
N THR A 188 -3.99 -8.60 11.41
CA THR A 188 -3.85 -10.06 11.26
C THR A 188 -2.54 -10.48 10.58
N PHE A 189 -1.45 -9.70 10.69
CA PHE A 189 -0.15 -10.05 10.07
C PHE A 189 0.37 -11.42 10.50
N LYS A 190 0.28 -11.71 11.80
CA LYS A 190 0.73 -13.00 12.34
C LYS A 190 -0.08 -14.17 11.78
N ASP A 191 -1.38 -13.97 11.59
CA ASP A 191 -2.25 -15.00 11.02
C ASP A 191 -1.90 -15.26 9.56
N GLU A 192 -1.62 -14.20 8.79
CA GLU A 192 -1.20 -14.30 7.38
C GLU A 192 0.14 -15.03 7.21
N ASP A 193 1.13 -14.69 8.05
CA ASP A 193 2.42 -15.39 8.06
C ASP A 193 2.27 -16.87 8.47
N ASN A 194 1.43 -17.15 9.46
CA ASN A 194 1.15 -18.51 9.90
C ASN A 194 0.50 -19.36 8.80
N VAL A 195 -0.42 -18.79 8.01
CA VAL A 195 -0.99 -19.49 6.84
C VAL A 195 0.10 -19.90 5.85
N GLY A 196 1.11 -19.05 5.62
CA GLY A 196 2.26 -19.39 4.78
C GLY A 196 3.12 -20.54 5.33
N VAL A 197 3.33 -20.57 6.65
CA VAL A 197 4.03 -21.66 7.34
C VAL A 197 3.24 -22.96 7.26
N LEU A 198 1.94 -22.91 7.56
CA LEU A 198 1.06 -24.08 7.50
C LEU A 198 1.00 -24.67 6.10
N LYS A 199 0.97 -23.84 5.05
CA LYS A 199 1.04 -24.29 3.66
C LYS A 199 2.32 -25.09 3.38
N LYS A 200 3.49 -24.53 3.73
CA LYS A 200 4.79 -25.20 3.54
C LYS A 200 4.91 -26.48 4.36
N LEU A 201 4.37 -26.48 5.57
CA LEU A 201 4.34 -27.68 6.40
C LEU A 201 3.48 -28.74 5.72
N ALA A 202 2.25 -28.40 5.34
CA ALA A 202 1.37 -29.31 4.62
C ALA A 202 2.03 -29.89 3.36
N GLU A 203 2.64 -29.08 2.51
CA GLU A 203 3.40 -29.55 1.34
C GLU A 203 4.49 -30.58 1.67
N ARG A 204 5.12 -30.49 2.86
CA ARG A 204 6.17 -31.41 3.31
C ARG A 204 5.66 -32.68 3.98
N VAL A 205 4.59 -32.60 4.78
CA VAL A 205 4.06 -33.77 5.54
C VAL A 205 2.99 -34.54 4.80
N THR A 206 2.22 -33.92 3.91
CA THR A 206 1.31 -34.68 3.05
C THR A 206 2.11 -35.30 1.91
N LYS A 207 2.30 -36.62 1.91
CA LYS A 207 2.82 -37.36 0.75
C LYS A 207 1.76 -37.35 -0.36
N GLY A 208 2.10 -36.76 -1.50
CA GLY A 208 1.30 -36.81 -2.74
C GLY A 208 0.30 -35.66 -2.91
N ASP A 209 -0.47 -35.76 -4.00
CA ASP A 209 -1.29 -34.70 -4.59
C ASP A 209 -2.56 -34.36 -3.78
N ILE A 210 -2.63 -34.66 -2.48
CA ILE A 210 -3.85 -34.49 -1.67
C ILE A 210 -4.26 -33.01 -1.56
N MET A 211 -3.30 -32.09 -1.54
CA MET A 211 -3.56 -30.65 -1.62
C MET A 211 -4.12 -30.25 -2.99
N GLU A 212 -3.57 -30.81 -4.07
CA GLU A 212 -4.01 -30.56 -5.45
C GLU A 212 -5.39 -31.17 -5.70
N TYR A 213 -5.64 -32.37 -5.16
CA TYR A 213 -6.95 -33.02 -5.13
C TYR A 213 -7.98 -32.18 -4.39
N ARG A 214 -7.63 -31.54 -3.26
CA ARG A 214 -8.53 -30.59 -2.58
C ARG A 214 -8.82 -29.35 -3.42
N VAL A 215 -7.85 -28.84 -4.17
CA VAL A 215 -8.07 -27.73 -5.12
C VAL A 215 -8.99 -28.17 -6.25
N LEU A 216 -8.76 -29.36 -6.82
CA LEU A 216 -9.62 -29.97 -7.84
C LEU A 216 -11.03 -30.22 -7.32
N CYS A 217 -11.21 -30.78 -6.13
CA CYS A 217 -12.52 -30.98 -5.52
C CYS A 217 -13.25 -29.65 -5.29
N ARG A 218 -12.57 -28.58 -4.88
CA ARG A 218 -13.17 -27.24 -4.77
C ARG A 218 -13.56 -26.69 -6.14
N PHE A 219 -12.76 -26.94 -7.16
CA PHE A 219 -13.07 -26.54 -8.53
C PHE A 219 -14.28 -27.31 -9.08
N LEU A 220 -14.35 -28.61 -8.85
CA LEU A 220 -15.49 -29.48 -9.20
C LEU A 220 -16.76 -29.07 -8.45
N LEU A 221 -16.66 -28.76 -7.15
CA LEU A 221 -17.78 -28.21 -6.37
C LEU A 221 -18.26 -26.87 -6.95
N ARG A 222 -17.35 -25.99 -7.34
CA ARG A 222 -17.70 -24.71 -7.98
C ARG A 222 -18.40 -24.92 -9.32
N LEU A 223 -17.88 -25.81 -10.17
CA LEU A 223 -18.49 -26.18 -11.45
C LEU A 223 -19.89 -26.80 -11.24
N ALA A 224 -20.05 -27.69 -10.26
CA ALA A 224 -21.33 -28.30 -9.94
C ALA A 224 -22.33 -27.29 -9.35
N SER A 225 -21.86 -26.27 -8.62
CA SER A 225 -22.68 -25.20 -8.07
C SER A 225 -22.97 -24.06 -9.05
N TRP A 226 -22.30 -24.04 -10.21
CA TRP A 226 -22.48 -23.00 -11.21
C TRP A 226 -23.71 -23.33 -12.07
N GLN A 227 -24.81 -22.64 -11.79
CA GLN A 227 -25.96 -22.61 -12.69
C GLN A 227 -25.79 -21.42 -13.65
N PRO A 228 -25.64 -21.64 -14.97
CA PRO A 228 -25.66 -20.55 -15.93
C PRO A 228 -27.08 -19.99 -15.99
N SER A 229 -27.25 -18.76 -15.48
CA SER A 229 -28.42 -17.91 -15.73
C SER A 229 -28.17 -17.00 -16.91
#